data_AF-A0AAD0PCD1-F1
#
_entry.id   AF-A0AAD0PCD1-F1
#
_cell.length_a   1.000
_cell.length_b   1.000
_cell.length_c   1.000
_cell.angle_alpha   90.00
_cell.angle_beta   90.00
_cell.angle_gamma   90.00
#
_symmetry.space_group_name_H-M   'P 1'
#
loop_
_entity.id
_entity.type
_entity.pdbx_description
1 polymer ?
#
loop_
_entity_poly.entity_id
_entity_poly.type
_entity_poly.pdbx_seq_one_letter_code
_entity_poly.pdbx_strand_id
1 'polypeptide(L)' 'MENKFVTLTEEELTLVYGGKGGKSCVNNFLGGLAAGAAAGVPGGIVGIIGGANLGMVGGAISCL' A
#
# COMPACT_ATOMS: atom_id res chain seq x y z
N MET A 1 12.05 -26.28 -18.12
CA MET A 1 12.47 -25.33 -17.06
C MET A 1 11.76 -25.76 -15.79
N GLU A 2 12.48 -26.33 -14.83
CA GLU A 2 11.93 -26.61 -13.50
C GLU A 2 11.74 -25.29 -12.75
N ASN A 3 10.50 -25.01 -12.33
CA ASN A 3 10.22 -23.88 -11.44
C ASN A 3 10.67 -24.27 -10.02
N LYS A 4 11.89 -23.87 -9.63
CA LYS A 4 12.34 -23.97 -8.24
C LYS A 4 11.58 -22.94 -7.40
N PHE A 5 10.82 -23.41 -6.42
CA PHE A 5 10.27 -22.54 -5.39
C PHE A 5 11.41 -22.06 -4.50
N VAL A 6 11.65 -20.76 -4.48
CA VAL A 6 12.65 -20.10 -3.63
C VAL A 6 11.88 -19.30 -2.58
N THR A 7 12.10 -19.58 -1.31
CA THR A 7 11.60 -18.76 -0.22
C THR A 7 12.44 -17.49 -0.11
N LEU A 8 11.81 -16.35 -0.31
CA LEU A 8 12.43 -15.03 -0.15
C LEU A 8 12.56 -14.70 1.34
N THR A 9 13.62 -13.98 1.70
CA THR A 9 13.74 -13.36 3.03
C THR A 9 12.74 -12.22 3.18
N GLU A 10 12.39 -11.81 4.41
CA GLU A 10 11.46 -10.68 4.64
C GLU A 10 11.93 -9.40 3.93
N GLU A 11 13.24 -9.16 3.90
CA GLU A 11 13.86 -8.00 3.26
C GLU A 11 13.73 -8.05 1.73
N GLU A 12 13.93 -9.21 1.11
CA GLU A 12 13.66 -9.42 -0.33
C GLU A 12 12.17 -9.35 -0.65
N LEU A 13 11.32 -9.81 0.29
CA LEU A 13 9.88 -9.64 0.21
C LEU A 13 9.51 -8.15 0.16
N THR A 14 10.21 -7.29 0.92
CA THR A 14 9.96 -5.85 0.87
C THR A 14 10.24 -5.26 -0.52
N LEU A 15 11.24 -5.76 -1.27
CA LEU A 15 11.51 -5.32 -2.64
C LEU A 15 10.37 -5.70 -3.60
N VAL A 16 9.84 -6.92 -3.46
CA VAL A 16 8.68 -7.39 -4.27
C VAL A 16 7.42 -6.60 -3.92
N TYR A 17 7.24 -6.24 -2.65
CA TYR A 17 6.10 -5.45 -2.16
C TYR A 17 6.26 -3.93 -2.34
N GLY A 18 7.28 -3.46 -3.07
CA GLY A 18 7.46 -2.04 -3.39
C GLY A 18 8.03 -1.19 -2.25
N GLY A 19 8.82 -1.79 -1.36
CA GLY A 19 9.53 -1.16 -0.26
C GLY A 19 10.80 -0.42 -0.69
N LYS A 20 11.10 0.69 -0.01
CA LYS A 20 12.35 1.44 -0.16
C LYS A 20 13.13 1.39 1.16
N GLY A 21 14.42 1.05 1.11
CA GLY A 21 15.29 0.99 2.29
C GLY A 21 14.99 -0.16 3.28
N GLY A 22 14.54 -1.32 2.79
CA GLY A 22 14.29 -2.51 3.62
C GLY A 22 12.99 -2.48 4.43
N LYS A 23 12.11 -1.50 4.19
CA LYS A 23 10.80 -1.39 4.84
C LYS A 23 9.69 -1.60 3.83
N SER A 24 8.71 -2.42 4.17
CA SER A 24 7.51 -2.61 3.36
C SER A 24 6.64 -1.34 3.37
N CYS A 25 6.41 -0.76 2.19
CA CYS A 25 5.54 0.41 2.02
C CYS A 25 4.04 0.06 1.97
N VAL A 26 3.71 -1.23 1.95
CA VAL A 26 2.34 -1.74 1.88
C VAL A 26 1.53 -1.30 3.10
N ASN A 27 2.12 -1.27 4.29
CA ASN A 27 1.41 -0.84 5.50
C ASN A 27 0.99 0.63 5.44
N ASN A 28 1.86 1.51 4.91
CA ASN A 28 1.52 2.92 4.73
C ASN A 28 0.47 3.09 3.61
N PHE A 29 0.58 2.33 2.52
CA PHE A 29 -0.41 2.31 1.44
C PHE A 29 -1.79 1.88 1.94
N LEU A 30 -1.89 0.77 2.67
CA LEU A 30 -3.15 0.24 3.23
C LEU A 30 -3.70 1.14 4.34
N GLY A 31 -2.84 1.70 5.18
CA GLY A 31 -3.24 2.71 6.17
C GLY A 31 -3.82 3.95 5.50
N GLY A 32 -3.18 4.42 4.44
CA GLY A 32 -3.66 5.51 3.60
C GLY A 32 -5.01 5.19 2.96
N LEU A 33 -5.19 4.00 2.39
CA LEU A 33 -6.47 3.53 1.85
C LEU A 33 -7.58 3.63 2.89
N ALA A 34 -7.38 3.05 4.07
CA ALA A 34 -8.40 2.98 5.12
C ALA A 34 -8.75 4.37 5.65
N ALA A 35 -7.74 5.20 5.93
CA ALA A 35 -7.94 6.57 6.39
C ALA A 35 -8.65 7.44 5.34
N GLY A 36 -8.23 7.32 4.08
CA GLY A 36 -8.84 8.02 2.96
C GLY A 36 -10.29 7.62 2.71
N ALA A 37 -10.59 6.32 2.74
CA ALA A 37 -11.96 5.81 2.64
C ALA A 37 -12.85 6.33 3.77
N ALA A 38 -12.35 6.32 5.01
CA ALA A 38 -13.07 6.81 6.18
C ALA A 38 -13.35 8.33 6.09
N ALA A 39 -12.37 9.12 5.66
CA ALA A 39 -12.54 10.56 5.42
C ALA A 39 -13.54 10.86 4.29
N GLY A 40 -13.69 9.95 3.34
CA GLY A 40 -14.60 10.05 2.20
C GLY A 40 -16.06 9.72 2.50
N VAL A 41 -16.36 9.11 3.67
CA VAL A 41 -17.72 8.68 4.06
C VAL A 41 -18.79 9.79 3.92
N PRO A 42 -18.54 11.06 4.30
CA PRO A 42 -19.53 12.13 4.13
C PRO A 42 -19.93 12.39 2.67
N GLY A 43 -19.08 12.03 1.70
CA GLY A 43 -19.35 12.16 0.27
C GLY A 43 -20.04 10.94 -0.36
N GLY A 44 -20.47 9.97 0.45
CA GLY A 44 -21.06 8.72 -0.03
C GLY A 44 -20.06 7.87 -0.83
N ILE A 45 -20.55 6.99 -1.70
CA ILE A 45 -19.71 6.01 -2.43
C ILE A 45 -18.60 6.71 -3.24
N VAL A 46 -18.93 7.82 -3.91
CA VAL A 46 -17.95 8.58 -4.70
C VAL A 46 -16.87 9.20 -3.80
N GLY A 47 -17.27 9.75 -2.65
CA GLY A 47 -16.33 10.25 -1.64
C GLY A 47 -15.42 9.16 -1.08
N ILE A 48 -15.97 7.98 -0.79
CA ILE A 48 -15.20 6.82 -0.29
C ILE A 48 -14.17 6.38 -1.34
N ILE A 49 -14.56 6.22 -2.60
CA ILE A 49 -13.64 5.81 -3.68
C ILE A 49 -12.57 6.87 -3.92
N GLY A 50 -12.97 8.15 -3.97
CA GLY A 50 -12.02 9.26 -4.16
C GLY A 50 -11.03 9.39 -3.00
N GLY A 51 -11.54 9.31 -1.77
CA GLY A 51 -10.73 9.36 -0.55
C GLY A 51 -9.78 8.17 -0.45
N ALA A 52 -10.26 6.95 -0.71
CA ALA A 52 -9.45 5.73 -0.77
C ALA A 52 -8.26 5.88 -1.73
N ASN A 53 -8.50 6.37 -2.96
CA ASN A 53 -7.46 6.56 -3.97
C ASN A 53 -6.44 7.62 -3.56
N LEU A 54 -6.88 8.77 -3.05
CA LEU A 54 -6.00 9.82 -2.56
C LEU A 54 -5.16 9.35 -1.36
N GLY A 55 -5.79 8.62 -0.45
CA GLY A 55 -5.15 8.06 0.73
C GLY A 55 -4.07 7.02 0.38
N MET A 56 -4.36 6.11 -0.55
CA MET A 56 -3.37 5.14 -1.07
C MET A 56 -2.12 5.84 -1.61
N VAL A 57 -2.31 6.89 -2.42
CA VAL A 57 -1.19 7.66 -3.00
C VAL A 57 -0.42 8.39 -1.90
N GLY A 58 -1.09 9.05 -0.96
CA GLY A 58 -0.43 9.73 0.16
C GLY A 58 0.36 8.77 1.06
N GLY A 59 -0.19 7.58 1.31
CA GLY A 59 0.47 6.51 2.07
C GLY A 59 1.71 5.96 1.36
N ALA A 60 1.62 5.76 0.04
CA ALA A 60 2.77 5.32 -0.76
C ALA A 60 3.89 6.36 -0.78
N ILE A 61 3.56 7.64 -0.98
CA ILE A 61 4.54 8.74 -1.03
C ILE A 61 5.25 8.91 0.31
N SER A 62 4.54 8.75 1.43
CA SER A 62 5.11 8.85 2.78
C SER A 62 6.19 7.80 3.07
N CYS A 63 6.32 6.79 2.21
CA CYS A 63 7.29 5.72 2.32
C CYS A 63 8.51 5.86 1.38
N LEU A 64 8.49 6.85 0.46
CA LEU A 64 9.61 7.16 -0.45
C LEU A 64 10.67 8.04 0.21
#